data_AF-A0A1V4HH57-F1
#
_entry.id   AF-A0A1V4HH57-F1
#
_cell.length_a   1.000
_cell.length_b   1.000
_cell.length_c   1.000
_cell.angle_alpha   90.00
_cell.angle_beta   90.00
_cell.angle_gamma   90.00
#
_symmetry.space_group_name_H-M   'P 1'
#
loop_
_entity.id
_entity.type
_entity.pdbx_description
1 polymer ?
#
loop_
_entity_poly.entity_id
_entity_poly.type
_entity_poly.pdbx_seq_one_letter_code
_entity_poly.pdbx_strand_id
1 'polypeptide(L)'
;MKKRLIGGIVAAALLIPTAAFAAPTLIEILTRTPMTAEQVKVDEVGKATLEKLYSAFPETKLFEIIEASSVQGVQTSIILQEKGGTGKKFTLHTNAITGEIEHVNQENWEPKLKPLITLSNQEIKAKVDYLIDKMYGNITGYEFAMEQMDNPDQKTVILNYTKKGSKTPFYQVFVQGNTISVSLIGGETTPSNTQVEGLFSTNGKPDYFADAYLNDAKLFSLLKISPTELKEELAKGKSVVEIAASKNISKQQVIDVIAKTQVDLQIQGENNGDVPKNNRSNEQLLKAIEPKVLQIIEYKTEAPSKK
;
A
#
# COMPACT_ATOMS: atom_id res chain seq x y z
N MET A 1 37.56 27.74 -30.29
CA MET A 1 36.66 26.58 -30.08
C MET A 1 36.29 26.53 -28.60
N LYS A 2 35.01 26.77 -28.25
CA LYS A 2 34.53 26.84 -26.87
C LYS A 2 34.37 25.43 -26.29
N LYS A 3 35.10 25.10 -25.22
CA LYS A 3 34.91 23.86 -24.45
C LYS A 3 33.64 24.01 -23.59
N ARG A 4 32.64 23.17 -23.84
CA ARG A 4 31.47 23.02 -22.96
C ARG A 4 31.85 22.08 -21.82
N LEU A 5 31.94 22.61 -20.60
CA LEU A 5 31.91 21.79 -19.38
C LEU A 5 30.51 21.16 -19.29
N ILE A 6 30.46 19.84 -19.35
CA ILE A 6 29.28 19.06 -18.95
C ILE A 6 29.29 19.10 -17.41
N GLY A 7 28.40 19.89 -16.83
CA GLY A 7 28.22 19.97 -15.38
C GLY A 7 27.81 18.61 -14.85
N GLY A 8 28.62 18.07 -13.94
CA GLY A 8 28.31 16.85 -13.22
C GLY A 8 27.02 17.02 -12.43
N ILE A 9 26.12 16.04 -12.59
CA ILE A 9 24.94 15.91 -11.75
C ILE A 9 25.44 15.64 -10.34
N VAL A 10 25.28 16.64 -9.46
CA VAL A 10 25.43 16.45 -8.03
C VAL A 10 24.31 15.48 -7.63
N ALA A 11 24.69 14.24 -7.31
CA ALA A 11 23.82 13.30 -6.63
C ALA A 11 23.56 13.85 -5.23
N ALA A 12 22.63 14.79 -5.12
CA ALA A 12 21.99 15.08 -3.85
C ALA A 12 21.20 13.82 -3.50
N ALA A 13 21.71 13.05 -2.54
CA ALA A 13 20.94 12.01 -1.86
C ALA A 13 19.77 12.71 -1.15
N LEU A 14 18.69 12.94 -1.90
CA LEU A 14 17.40 13.25 -1.34
C LEU A 14 17.01 11.98 -0.58
N LEU A 15 17.16 12.01 0.74
CA LEU A 15 16.43 11.11 1.63
C LEU A 15 14.96 11.34 1.34
N ILE A 16 14.41 10.56 0.41
CA ILE A 16 12.98 10.57 0.13
C ILE A 16 12.34 9.99 1.39
N PRO A 17 11.51 10.75 2.12
CA PRO A 17 10.74 10.16 3.21
C PRO A 17 9.96 9.01 2.57
N THR A 18 10.19 7.79 3.06
CA THR A 18 9.38 6.64 2.72
C THR A 18 7.94 7.05 3.01
N ALA A 19 7.18 7.34 1.96
CA ALA A 19 5.76 7.60 2.09
C ALA A 19 5.18 6.33 2.71
N ALA A 20 4.76 6.44 3.98
CA ALA A 20 3.96 5.41 4.58
C ALA A 20 2.73 5.27 3.67
N PHE A 21 2.50 4.06 3.18
CA PHE A 21 1.24 3.74 2.55
C PHE A 21 0.14 4.17 3.51
N ALA A 22 -0.95 4.75 3.01
CA ALA A 22 -2.15 4.93 3.81
C ALA A 22 -2.65 3.52 4.17
N ALA A 23 -2.16 2.97 5.28
CA ALA A 23 -2.63 1.72 5.82
C ALA A 23 -4.13 1.88 6.06
N PRO A 24 -4.94 0.86 5.71
CA PRO A 24 -6.38 0.95 5.90
C PRO A 24 -6.68 1.26 7.36
N THR A 25 -7.64 2.14 7.59
CA THR A 25 -7.99 2.56 8.95
C THR A 25 -8.51 1.38 9.75
N LEU A 26 -8.48 1.48 11.09
CA LEU A 26 -8.99 0.40 11.93
C LEU A 26 -10.45 0.06 11.59
N ILE A 27 -11.27 1.08 11.32
CA ILE A 27 -12.67 0.87 10.97
C ILE A 27 -12.83 0.20 9.62
N GLU A 28 -12.00 0.54 8.63
CA GLU A 28 -12.00 -0.17 7.35
C GLU A 28 -11.70 -1.65 7.55
N ILE A 29 -10.67 -1.99 8.34
CA ILE A 29 -10.32 -3.38 8.61
C ILE A 29 -11.46 -4.14 9.31
N LEU A 30 -12.15 -3.50 10.25
CA LEU A 30 -13.18 -4.13 11.08
C LEU A 30 -14.57 -4.18 10.44
N THR A 31 -14.86 -3.33 9.46
CA THR A 31 -16.19 -3.20 8.88
C THR A 31 -16.22 -3.46 7.38
N ARG A 32 -15.08 -3.83 6.79
CA ARG A 32 -15.03 -4.26 5.39
C ARG A 32 -15.91 -5.50 5.18
N THR A 33 -16.90 -5.37 4.31
CA THR A 33 -17.80 -6.45 3.91
C THR A 33 -17.67 -6.73 2.42
N PRO A 34 -17.69 -8.01 1.98
CA PRO A 34 -17.72 -8.34 0.56
C PRO A 34 -18.94 -7.75 -0.15
N MET A 35 -18.76 -7.36 -1.41
CA MET A 35 -19.83 -6.92 -2.31
C MET A 35 -19.91 -7.85 -3.51
N THR A 36 -21.13 -8.09 -3.96
CA THR A 36 -21.40 -8.73 -5.26
C THR A 36 -21.24 -7.75 -6.41
N ALA A 37 -21.01 -8.25 -7.63
CA ALA A 37 -20.91 -7.43 -8.83
C ALA A 37 -22.15 -6.53 -9.06
N GLU A 38 -23.35 -7.02 -8.74
CA GLU A 38 -24.59 -6.24 -8.89
C GLU A 38 -24.69 -5.13 -7.84
N GLN A 39 -24.24 -5.38 -6.61
CA GLN A 39 -24.16 -4.33 -5.58
C GLN A 39 -23.20 -3.21 -5.97
N VAL A 40 -22.04 -3.53 -6.57
CA VAL A 40 -21.08 -2.52 -7.03
C VAL A 40 -21.70 -1.61 -8.11
N LYS A 41 -22.53 -2.15 -9.01
CA LYS A 41 -23.12 -1.37 -10.11
C LYS A 41 -24.20 -0.39 -9.67
N VAL A 42 -24.85 -0.64 -8.53
CA VAL A 42 -25.91 0.21 -7.97
C VAL A 42 -25.41 1.13 -6.86
N ASP A 43 -24.24 0.85 -6.28
CA ASP A 43 -23.54 1.74 -5.37
C ASP A 43 -23.01 2.98 -6.10
N GLU A 44 -23.16 4.17 -5.51
CA GLU A 44 -22.78 5.43 -6.15
C GLU A 44 -21.27 5.50 -6.42
N VAL A 45 -20.45 5.17 -5.42
CA VAL A 45 -18.98 5.16 -5.52
C VAL A 45 -18.51 4.04 -6.44
N GLY A 46 -19.08 2.84 -6.29
CA GLY A 46 -18.81 1.69 -7.15
C GLY A 46 -19.09 1.98 -8.61
N LYS A 47 -20.24 2.57 -8.91
CA LYS A 47 -20.62 2.97 -10.27
C LYS A 47 -19.68 4.02 -10.84
N ALA A 48 -19.38 5.09 -10.09
CA ALA A 48 -18.46 6.13 -10.53
C ALA A 48 -17.05 5.59 -10.81
N THR A 49 -16.58 4.68 -9.94
CA THR A 49 -15.29 4.00 -10.07
C THR A 49 -15.22 3.15 -11.34
N LEU A 50 -16.28 2.36 -11.60
CA LEU A 50 -16.40 1.57 -12.84
C LEU A 50 -16.47 2.46 -14.08
N GLU A 51 -17.28 3.52 -14.06
CA GLU A 51 -17.41 4.45 -15.19
C GLU A 51 -16.07 5.11 -15.53
N LYS A 52 -15.31 5.51 -14.50
CA LYS A 52 -13.97 6.07 -14.66
C LYS A 52 -13.01 5.05 -15.27
N LEU A 53 -12.97 3.83 -14.75
CA LEU A 53 -12.15 2.76 -15.32
C LEU A 53 -12.55 2.45 -16.77
N TYR A 54 -13.84 2.33 -17.06
CA TYR A 54 -14.35 2.01 -18.40
C TYR A 54 -14.12 3.11 -19.42
N SER A 55 -14.06 4.36 -18.97
CA SER A 55 -13.66 5.50 -19.81
C SER A 55 -12.15 5.46 -20.11
N ALA A 56 -11.34 5.16 -19.08
CA ALA A 56 -9.89 5.07 -19.19
C ALA A 56 -9.41 3.86 -20.03
N PHE A 57 -10.05 2.70 -19.84
CA PHE A 57 -9.71 1.40 -20.42
C PHE A 57 -10.99 0.66 -20.89
N PRO A 58 -11.53 0.98 -22.07
CA PRO A 58 -12.81 0.46 -22.54
C PRO A 58 -12.91 -1.08 -22.59
N GLU A 59 -11.80 -1.79 -22.78
CA GLU A 59 -11.73 -3.26 -22.79
C GLU A 59 -12.12 -3.88 -21.45
N THR A 60 -12.00 -3.14 -20.34
CA THR A 60 -12.34 -3.62 -19.00
C THR A 60 -13.84 -3.81 -18.79
N LYS A 61 -14.70 -3.30 -19.70
CA LYS A 61 -16.15 -3.61 -19.71
C LYS A 61 -16.45 -5.10 -19.90
N LEU A 62 -15.51 -5.85 -20.48
CA LEU A 62 -15.62 -7.29 -20.69
C LEU A 62 -15.06 -8.11 -19.51
N PHE A 63 -14.42 -7.44 -18.54
CA PHE A 63 -13.82 -8.09 -17.39
C PHE A 63 -14.91 -8.46 -16.37
N GLU A 64 -14.61 -9.45 -15.55
CA GLU A 64 -15.49 -9.88 -14.46
C GLU A 64 -15.00 -9.25 -13.16
N ILE A 65 -15.94 -8.76 -12.35
CA ILE A 65 -15.66 -8.36 -10.97
C ILE A 65 -15.50 -9.65 -10.17
N ILE A 66 -14.26 -9.97 -9.80
CA ILE A 66 -13.94 -11.21 -9.06
C ILE A 66 -13.96 -10.99 -7.54
N GLU A 67 -13.74 -9.75 -7.11
CA GLU A 67 -13.80 -9.35 -5.70
C GLU A 67 -14.22 -7.90 -5.63
N ALA A 68 -15.04 -7.56 -4.65
CA ALA A 68 -15.32 -6.19 -4.28
C ALA A 68 -15.65 -6.13 -2.80
N SER A 69 -15.48 -4.95 -2.21
CA SER A 69 -15.81 -4.75 -0.80
C SER A 69 -16.25 -3.32 -0.51
N SER A 70 -17.03 -3.17 0.54
CA SER A 70 -17.46 -1.89 1.09
C SER A 70 -17.06 -1.74 2.55
N VAL A 71 -16.93 -0.50 3.00
CA VAL A 71 -16.76 -0.12 4.40
C VAL A 71 -17.94 0.78 4.76
N GLN A 72 -18.68 0.42 5.81
CA GLN A 72 -19.90 1.14 6.21
C GLN A 72 -20.93 1.32 5.08
N GLY A 73 -20.96 0.39 4.12
CA GLY A 73 -21.87 0.44 2.97
C GLY A 73 -21.34 1.21 1.75
N VAL A 74 -20.20 1.89 1.84
CA VAL A 74 -19.55 2.59 0.72
C VAL A 74 -18.50 1.68 0.07
N GLN A 75 -18.49 1.54 -1.25
CA GLN A 75 -17.50 0.72 -1.96
C GLN A 75 -16.07 1.24 -1.75
N THR A 76 -15.14 0.37 -1.31
CA THR A 76 -13.72 0.69 -1.03
C THR A 76 -12.71 -0.17 -1.77
N SER A 77 -13.11 -1.31 -2.34
CA SER A 77 -12.25 -2.10 -3.24
C SER A 77 -13.05 -2.73 -4.38
N ILE A 78 -12.51 -2.74 -5.59
CA ILE A 78 -13.01 -3.53 -6.73
C ILE A 78 -11.80 -4.19 -7.42
N ILE A 79 -11.90 -5.49 -7.65
CA ILE A 79 -10.96 -6.26 -8.47
C ILE A 79 -11.68 -6.75 -9.72
N LEU A 80 -11.20 -6.32 -10.89
CA LEU A 80 -11.67 -6.78 -12.18
C LEU A 80 -10.62 -7.64 -12.85
N GLN A 81 -11.03 -8.76 -13.44
CA GLN A 81 -10.14 -9.66 -14.16
C GLN A 81 -10.71 -10.03 -15.52
N GLU A 82 -9.84 -10.09 -16.53
CA GLU A 82 -10.16 -10.66 -17.83
C GLU A 82 -10.65 -12.11 -17.69
N LYS A 83 -11.71 -12.45 -18.44
CA LYS A 83 -12.33 -13.77 -18.39
C LYS A 83 -11.30 -14.87 -18.66
N GLY A 84 -11.40 -15.98 -17.92
CA GLY A 84 -10.44 -17.09 -18.01
C GLY A 84 -9.32 -17.06 -16.95
N GLY A 85 -9.38 -16.14 -15.98
CA GLY A 85 -8.74 -16.28 -14.66
C GLY A 85 -7.22 -16.09 -14.57
N THR A 86 -6.53 -15.88 -15.69
CA THR A 86 -5.07 -15.64 -15.71
C THR A 86 -4.64 -14.43 -16.55
N GLY A 87 -5.62 -13.64 -17.01
CA GLY A 87 -5.41 -12.49 -17.88
C GLY A 87 -5.15 -11.19 -17.13
N LYS A 88 -5.39 -10.08 -17.83
CA LYS A 88 -5.23 -8.72 -17.29
C LYS A 88 -6.10 -8.53 -16.06
N LYS A 89 -5.60 -7.80 -15.08
CA LYS A 89 -6.33 -7.51 -13.84
C LYS A 89 -6.14 -6.05 -13.44
N PHE A 90 -7.19 -5.48 -12.88
CA PHE A 90 -7.17 -4.21 -12.18
C PHE A 90 -7.64 -4.41 -10.75
N THR A 91 -6.94 -3.81 -9.79
CA THR A 91 -7.43 -3.62 -8.43
C THR A 91 -7.53 -2.12 -8.18
N LEU A 92 -8.68 -1.65 -7.74
CA LEU A 92 -8.96 -0.26 -7.44
C LEU A 92 -9.33 -0.18 -5.96
N HIS A 93 -8.64 0.68 -5.20
CA HIS A 93 -9.06 1.05 -3.85
C HIS A 93 -9.54 2.49 -3.82
N THR A 94 -10.68 2.68 -3.19
CA THR A 94 -11.35 3.97 -3.06
C THR A 94 -11.44 4.39 -1.61
N ASN A 95 -11.24 5.68 -1.36
CA ASN A 95 -11.44 6.28 -0.05
C ASN A 95 -12.92 6.17 0.36
N ALA A 96 -13.19 5.69 1.57
CA ALA A 96 -14.56 5.49 2.04
C ALA A 96 -15.34 6.81 2.29
N ILE A 97 -14.64 7.94 2.45
CA ILE A 97 -15.22 9.27 2.67
C ILE A 97 -15.44 9.99 1.35
N THR A 98 -14.37 10.12 0.55
CA THR A 98 -14.38 10.97 -0.65
C THR A 98 -14.86 10.22 -1.88
N GLY A 99 -14.82 8.88 -1.86
CA GLY A 99 -15.07 8.03 -3.02
C GLY A 99 -13.98 8.12 -4.08
N GLU A 100 -12.88 8.85 -3.83
CA GLU A 100 -11.77 8.97 -4.77
C GLU A 100 -10.95 7.68 -4.82
N ILE A 101 -10.46 7.32 -6.01
CA ILE A 101 -9.55 6.18 -6.17
C ILE A 101 -8.19 6.59 -5.63
N GLU A 102 -7.73 5.97 -4.55
CA GLU A 102 -6.44 6.29 -3.91
C GLU A 102 -5.33 5.36 -4.37
N HIS A 103 -5.68 4.14 -4.79
CA HIS A 103 -4.71 3.15 -5.25
C HIS A 103 -5.21 2.35 -6.44
N VAL A 104 -4.31 2.11 -7.39
CA VAL A 104 -4.56 1.30 -8.59
C VAL A 104 -3.44 0.29 -8.78
N ASN A 105 -3.78 -0.99 -8.85
CA ASN A 105 -2.90 -2.02 -9.40
C ASN A 105 -3.35 -2.37 -10.81
N GLN A 106 -2.40 -2.31 -11.74
CA GLN A 106 -2.54 -2.79 -13.10
C GLN A 106 -1.61 -4.00 -13.29
N GLU A 107 -2.18 -5.19 -13.52
CA GLU A 107 -1.42 -6.45 -13.57
C GLU A 107 -1.60 -7.19 -14.90
N ASN A 108 -0.52 -7.80 -15.39
CA ASN A 108 -0.49 -8.67 -16.57
C ASN A 108 -0.81 -7.97 -17.91
N TRP A 109 -0.42 -6.70 -18.06
CA TRP A 109 -0.65 -5.94 -19.29
C TRP A 109 0.39 -6.19 -20.37
N GLU A 110 1.60 -6.62 -19.98
CA GLU A 110 2.61 -7.09 -20.93
C GLU A 110 2.57 -8.63 -21.10
N PRO A 111 3.04 -9.17 -22.23
CA PRO A 111 3.17 -10.60 -22.42
C PRO A 111 4.05 -11.25 -21.36
N LYS A 112 3.71 -12.46 -20.90
CA LYS A 112 4.50 -13.22 -19.90
C LYS A 112 5.98 -13.39 -20.28
N LEU A 113 6.28 -13.51 -21.58
CA LEU A 113 7.64 -13.66 -22.10
C LEU A 113 8.44 -12.34 -22.13
N LYS A 114 7.77 -11.19 -22.04
CA LYS A 114 8.38 -9.87 -21.99
C LYS A 114 7.69 -9.03 -20.91
N PRO A 115 7.85 -9.41 -19.62
CA PRO A 115 7.14 -8.74 -18.54
C PRO A 115 7.65 -7.32 -18.35
N LEU A 116 6.83 -6.47 -17.75
CA LEU A 116 7.07 -5.04 -17.59
C LEU A 116 8.46 -4.67 -17.08
N ILE A 117 9.01 -5.40 -16.10
CA ILE A 117 10.33 -5.11 -15.53
C ILE A 117 11.52 -5.30 -16.49
N THR A 118 11.31 -6.01 -17.60
CA THR A 118 12.33 -6.23 -18.64
C THR A 118 12.44 -5.05 -19.61
N LEU A 119 11.47 -4.14 -19.57
CA LEU A 119 11.47 -2.95 -20.41
C LEU A 119 12.52 -1.94 -19.93
N SER A 120 12.88 -1.03 -20.83
CA SER A 120 13.73 0.11 -20.48
C SER A 120 13.05 1.05 -19.50
N ASN A 121 13.83 1.82 -18.74
CA ASN A 121 13.30 2.81 -17.80
C ASN A 121 12.37 3.82 -18.48
N GLN A 122 12.64 4.19 -19.74
CA GLN A 122 11.78 5.08 -20.51
C GLN A 122 10.43 4.44 -20.88
N GLU A 123 10.42 3.16 -21.27
CA GLU A 123 9.20 2.42 -21.56
C GLU A 123 8.35 2.19 -20.29
N ILE A 124 8.99 1.84 -19.17
CA ILE A 124 8.33 1.71 -17.87
C ILE A 124 7.67 3.05 -17.50
N LYS A 125 8.44 4.15 -17.57
CA LYS A 125 7.92 5.48 -17.28
C LYS A 125 6.73 5.85 -18.18
N ALA A 126 6.82 5.60 -19.48
CA ALA A 126 5.73 5.92 -20.41
C ALA A 126 4.43 5.16 -20.07
N LYS A 127 4.54 3.89 -19.64
CA LYS A 127 3.38 3.09 -19.20
C LYS A 127 2.81 3.60 -17.88
N VAL A 128 3.67 3.97 -16.93
CA VAL A 128 3.24 4.58 -15.66
C VAL A 128 2.56 5.92 -15.90
N ASP A 129 3.16 6.80 -16.71
CA ASP A 129 2.56 8.09 -17.09
C ASP A 129 1.18 7.90 -17.71
N TYR A 130 1.04 6.92 -18.62
CA TYR A 130 -0.23 6.61 -19.25
C TYR A 130 -1.28 6.16 -18.23
N LEU A 131 -0.92 5.29 -17.28
CA LEU A 131 -1.83 4.86 -16.23
C LEU A 131 -2.26 6.03 -15.34
N ILE A 132 -1.31 6.86 -14.89
CA ILE A 132 -1.63 8.03 -14.04
C ILE A 132 -2.51 9.02 -14.80
N ASP A 133 -2.16 9.38 -16.04
CA ASP A 133 -2.93 10.34 -16.82
C ASP A 133 -4.36 9.86 -17.09
N LYS A 134 -4.55 8.55 -17.35
CA LYS A 134 -5.87 7.96 -17.56
C LYS A 134 -6.71 7.86 -16.28
N MET A 135 -6.09 7.54 -15.15
CA MET A 135 -6.81 7.29 -13.90
C MET A 135 -6.91 8.51 -12.99
N TYR A 136 -6.02 9.47 -13.09
CA TYR A 136 -5.93 10.62 -12.18
C TYR A 136 -5.88 11.96 -12.91
N GLY A 137 -5.58 11.94 -14.21
CA GLY A 137 -5.47 13.14 -15.03
C GLY A 137 -4.05 13.73 -15.05
N ASN A 138 -3.98 14.87 -15.72
CA ASN A 138 -2.78 15.62 -16.14
C ASN A 138 -1.46 15.32 -15.41
N ILE A 139 -0.67 14.39 -15.97
CA ILE A 139 0.67 14.07 -15.45
C ILE A 139 1.72 15.14 -15.75
N THR A 140 1.47 16.08 -16.66
CA THR A 140 2.45 17.10 -17.09
C THR A 140 2.77 18.13 -16.01
N GLY A 141 1.92 18.24 -15.00
CA GLY A 141 2.13 19.06 -13.80
C GLY A 141 3.12 18.47 -12.80
N TYR A 142 3.65 17.27 -13.06
CA TYR A 142 4.53 16.55 -12.15
C TYR A 142 5.95 16.42 -12.70
N GLU A 143 6.90 16.39 -11.77
CA GLU A 143 8.26 15.91 -11.97
C GLU A 143 8.36 14.51 -11.38
N PHE A 144 9.29 13.68 -11.86
CA PHE A 144 9.43 12.31 -11.37
C PHE A 144 10.88 12.00 -11.00
N ALA A 145 11.06 11.18 -9.97
CA ALA A 145 12.32 10.51 -9.65
C ALA A 145 12.11 9.00 -9.79
N MET A 146 13.08 8.29 -10.35
CA MET A 146 13.04 6.83 -10.52
C MET A 146 14.23 6.19 -9.82
N GLU A 147 13.94 5.21 -8.98
CA GLU A 147 14.94 4.48 -8.20
C GLU A 147 14.71 2.98 -8.35
N GLN A 148 15.79 2.20 -8.33
CA GLN A 148 15.70 0.75 -8.28
C GLN A 148 15.96 0.31 -6.85
N MET A 149 15.10 -0.53 -6.29
CA MET A 149 15.39 -1.15 -4.98
C MET A 149 16.48 -2.20 -5.15
N ASP A 150 17.43 -2.21 -4.22
CA ASP A 150 18.36 -3.33 -4.05
C ASP A 150 17.60 -4.52 -3.45
N ASN A 151 17.04 -5.34 -4.34
CA ASN A 151 16.47 -6.63 -3.99
C ASN A 151 17.18 -7.72 -4.82
N PRO A 152 17.93 -8.64 -4.19
CA PRO A 152 18.72 -9.65 -4.89
C PRO A 152 17.85 -10.63 -5.71
N ASP A 153 16.57 -10.78 -5.36
CA ASP A 153 15.71 -11.80 -5.94
C ASP A 153 14.79 -11.26 -7.04
N GLN A 154 14.49 -9.95 -7.06
CA GLN A 154 13.56 -9.33 -8.01
C GLN A 154 13.87 -7.85 -8.27
N LYS A 155 13.86 -7.45 -9.55
CA LYS A 155 13.93 -6.03 -9.94
C LYS A 155 12.62 -5.33 -9.59
N THR A 156 12.68 -4.41 -8.63
CA THR A 156 11.60 -3.46 -8.31
C THR A 156 12.05 -2.05 -8.63
N VAL A 157 11.23 -1.33 -9.38
CA VAL A 157 11.46 0.08 -9.72
C VAL A 157 10.42 0.94 -9.00
N ILE A 158 10.87 1.96 -8.31
CA ILE A 158 10.03 2.96 -7.65
C ILE A 158 10.04 4.23 -8.51
N LEU A 159 8.88 4.81 -8.78
CA LEU A 159 8.74 6.13 -9.36
C LEU A 159 7.98 7.03 -8.40
N ASN A 160 8.60 8.13 -7.98
CA ASN A 160 7.97 9.15 -7.16
C ASN A 160 7.62 10.36 -8.04
N TYR A 161 6.34 10.70 -8.13
CA TYR A 161 5.85 11.85 -8.88
C TYR A 161 5.52 12.99 -7.94
N THR A 162 6.28 14.08 -8.05
CA THR A 162 6.16 15.28 -7.23
C THR A 162 5.53 16.40 -8.05
N LYS A 163 4.47 17.02 -7.53
CA LYS A 163 3.86 18.18 -8.20
C LYS A 163 4.91 19.29 -8.34
N LYS A 164 5.05 19.91 -9.51
CA LYS A 164 6.01 21.01 -9.73
C LYS A 164 5.84 22.09 -8.65
N GLY A 165 6.93 22.39 -7.94
CA GLY A 165 6.95 23.33 -6.81
C GLY A 165 6.64 22.71 -5.43
N SER A 166 6.29 21.42 -5.35
CA SER A 166 6.18 20.66 -4.11
C SER A 166 7.54 20.08 -3.69
N LYS A 167 7.69 19.81 -2.38
CA LYS A 167 8.85 19.10 -1.82
C LYS A 167 8.57 17.61 -1.57
N THR A 168 7.30 17.23 -1.49
CA THR A 168 6.87 15.86 -1.23
C THR A 168 6.23 15.24 -2.46
N PRO A 169 6.50 13.95 -2.74
CA PRO A 169 5.80 13.22 -3.78
C PRO A 169 4.29 13.19 -3.54
N PHE A 170 3.54 13.20 -4.63
CA PHE A 170 2.09 13.13 -4.65
C PHE A 170 1.61 11.75 -5.09
N TYR A 171 2.29 11.12 -6.05
CA TYR A 171 2.12 9.70 -6.35
C TYR A 171 3.41 8.94 -6.11
N GLN A 172 3.29 7.72 -5.62
CA GLN A 172 4.37 6.74 -5.61
C GLN A 172 3.93 5.51 -6.37
N VAL A 173 4.82 5.03 -7.23
CA VAL A 173 4.55 3.92 -8.12
C VAL A 173 5.58 2.83 -7.92
N PHE A 174 5.13 1.61 -7.68
CA PHE A 174 5.96 0.42 -7.69
C PHE A 174 5.74 -0.35 -8.98
N VAL A 175 6.84 -0.72 -9.61
CA VAL A 175 6.85 -1.58 -10.79
C VAL A 175 7.63 -2.83 -10.45
N GLN A 176 6.90 -3.95 -10.36
CA GLN A 176 7.45 -5.25 -9.99
C GLN A 176 6.85 -6.34 -10.89
N GLY A 177 7.70 -7.20 -11.45
CA GLY A 177 7.27 -8.25 -12.39
C GLY A 177 6.49 -7.69 -13.59
N ASN A 178 5.17 -7.88 -13.56
CA ASN A 178 4.26 -7.40 -14.59
C ASN A 178 3.12 -6.54 -14.01
N THR A 179 3.44 -5.84 -12.93
CA THR A 179 2.50 -5.04 -12.14
C THR A 179 2.97 -3.59 -12.07
N ILE A 180 2.04 -2.66 -12.24
CA ILE A 180 2.18 -1.25 -11.86
C ILE A 180 1.23 -1.00 -10.70
N SER A 181 1.77 -0.56 -9.57
CA SER A 181 1.03 -0.20 -8.36
C SER A 181 1.17 1.29 -8.13
N VAL A 182 0.12 2.07 -8.37
CA VAL A 182 0.09 3.53 -8.18
C VAL A 182 -0.65 3.84 -6.88
N SER A 183 -0.01 4.57 -5.97
CA SER A 183 -0.62 5.09 -4.74
C SER A 183 -0.60 6.61 -4.75
N LEU A 184 -1.72 7.22 -4.35
CA LEU A 184 -1.79 8.61 -3.94
C LEU A 184 -1.18 8.75 -2.53
N ILE A 185 -0.13 9.57 -2.39
CA ILE A 185 0.64 9.74 -1.15
C ILE A 185 0.87 11.20 -0.75
N GLY A 186 0.40 12.15 -1.57
CA GLY A 186 0.36 13.57 -1.23
C GLY A 186 -1.04 14.13 -1.44
N GLY A 187 -1.32 15.27 -0.79
CA GLY A 187 -2.67 15.79 -0.58
C GLY A 187 -2.92 16.00 0.91
N GLU A 188 -4.17 16.19 1.33
CA GLU A 188 -4.59 15.97 2.73
C GLU A 188 -4.55 14.46 3.03
N THR A 189 -3.37 13.87 2.93
CA THR A 189 -3.10 12.51 3.38
C THR A 189 -2.71 12.62 4.84
N THR A 190 -3.40 11.86 5.69
CA THR A 190 -3.16 11.78 7.13
C THR A 190 -1.66 11.73 7.39
N PRO A 191 -1.07 12.68 8.13
CA PRO A 191 0.32 12.60 8.51
C PRO A 191 0.52 11.31 9.29
N SER A 192 1.19 10.31 8.71
CA SER A 192 1.73 9.22 9.50
C SER A 192 2.85 9.85 10.35
N ASN A 193 2.56 10.14 11.61
CA ASN A 193 3.54 10.64 12.57
C ASN A 193 4.66 9.61 12.87
N THR A 194 4.63 8.46 12.20
CA THR A 194 5.56 7.35 12.33
C THR A 194 6.59 7.38 11.19
N GLN A 195 7.74 7.99 11.45
CA GLN A 195 8.96 7.73 10.68
C GLN A 195 9.46 6.33 11.05
N VAL A 196 9.08 5.30 10.29
CA VAL A 196 9.73 3.99 10.48
C VAL A 196 10.02 3.31 9.13
N GLU A 197 11.28 2.92 8.96
CA GLU A 197 11.91 2.31 7.78
C GLU A 197 11.10 1.18 7.10
N GLY A 198 11.13 1.16 5.76
CA GLY A 198 10.97 0.01 4.84
C GLY A 198 9.89 -1.04 5.14
N LEU A 199 9.09 -1.42 4.14
CA LEU A 199 7.99 -2.38 4.33
C LEU A 199 8.43 -3.70 4.97
N PHE A 200 7.67 -4.19 5.95
CA PHE A 200 7.75 -5.60 6.38
C PHE A 200 7.40 -6.53 5.20
N SER A 201 7.98 -7.73 5.21
CA SER A 201 7.80 -8.71 4.14
C SER A 201 7.36 -10.07 4.66
N THR A 202 6.42 -10.69 3.96
CA THR A 202 5.98 -12.06 4.17
C THR A 202 6.36 -12.89 2.95
N ASN A 203 7.13 -13.98 3.16
CA ASN A 203 7.63 -14.84 2.08
C ASN A 203 8.37 -14.08 0.96
N GLY A 204 9.22 -13.11 1.36
CA GLY A 204 10.01 -12.31 0.42
C GLY A 204 9.23 -11.26 -0.38
N LYS A 205 7.94 -11.07 -0.08
CA LYS A 205 7.08 -10.04 -0.70
C LYS A 205 6.68 -8.99 0.34
N PRO A 206 6.56 -7.70 -0.03
CA PRO A 206 6.02 -6.69 0.88
C PRO A 206 4.64 -7.10 1.42
N ASP A 207 4.45 -6.96 2.73
CA ASP A 207 3.20 -7.27 3.43
C ASP A 207 2.69 -6.02 4.14
N TYR A 208 1.84 -5.28 3.43
CA TYR A 208 1.22 -4.05 3.92
C TYR A 208 0.34 -4.26 5.14
N PHE A 209 -0.25 -5.45 5.27
CA PHE A 209 -1.12 -5.76 6.41
C PHE A 209 -0.28 -6.01 7.67
N ALA A 210 0.83 -6.73 7.56
CA ALA A 210 1.77 -6.87 8.68
C ALA A 210 2.45 -5.54 9.01
N ASP A 211 2.88 -4.77 7.99
CA ASP A 211 3.54 -3.48 8.16
C ASP A 211 2.70 -2.50 8.97
N ALA A 212 1.41 -2.39 8.66
CA ALA A 212 0.46 -1.51 9.35
C ALA A 212 0.41 -1.73 10.88
N TYR A 213 0.76 -2.92 11.37
CA TYR A 213 0.71 -3.27 12.79
C TYR A 213 2.10 -3.37 13.43
N LEU A 214 3.10 -3.84 12.69
CA LEU A 214 4.44 -4.11 13.22
C LEU A 214 5.37 -2.91 13.11
N ASN A 215 5.10 -1.99 12.20
CA ASN A 215 5.91 -0.79 11.99
C ASN A 215 5.57 0.33 13.00
N ASP A 216 5.62 0.00 14.30
CA ASP A 216 5.17 0.86 15.40
C ASP A 216 6.31 1.18 16.38
N ALA A 217 6.63 2.48 16.53
CA ALA A 217 7.59 3.00 17.50
C ALA A 217 7.35 2.52 18.94
N LYS A 218 6.08 2.40 19.35
CA LYS A 218 5.70 1.91 20.69
C LYS A 218 5.99 0.41 20.83
N LEU A 219 5.79 -0.37 19.76
CA LEU A 219 6.14 -1.79 19.73
C LEU A 219 7.67 -2.00 19.81
N PHE A 220 8.45 -1.26 19.03
CA PHE A 220 9.92 -1.31 19.10
C PHE A 220 10.45 -0.95 20.49
N SER A 221 9.86 0.08 21.10
CA SER A 221 10.18 0.51 22.46
C SER A 221 9.85 -0.58 23.49
N LEU A 222 8.67 -1.21 23.38
CA LEU A 222 8.26 -2.32 24.24
C LEU A 222 9.25 -3.47 24.14
N LEU A 223 9.54 -3.90 22.91
CA LEU A 223 10.42 -5.03 22.60
C LEU A 223 11.91 -4.69 22.76
N LYS A 224 12.28 -3.44 23.03
CA LYS A 224 13.69 -3.00 23.12
C LYS A 224 14.51 -3.52 21.94
N ILE A 225 14.02 -3.28 20.73
CA ILE A 225 14.58 -3.77 19.47
C ILE A 225 14.37 -2.69 18.41
N SER A 226 15.29 -2.58 17.46
CA SER A 226 15.13 -1.71 16.30
C SER A 226 14.20 -2.33 15.24
N PRO A 227 13.68 -1.53 14.29
CA PRO A 227 12.91 -2.06 13.16
C PRO A 227 13.69 -3.09 12.32
N THR A 228 14.97 -2.84 12.07
CA THR A 228 15.87 -3.73 11.34
C THR A 228 16.03 -5.07 12.04
N GLU A 229 16.31 -5.06 13.35
CA GLU A 229 16.46 -6.28 14.14
C GLU A 229 15.14 -7.07 14.22
N LEU A 230 13.97 -6.40 14.30
CA LEU A 230 12.68 -7.09 14.26
C LEU A 230 12.51 -7.83 12.92
N LYS A 231 12.79 -7.18 11.80
CA LYS A 231 12.73 -7.81 10.46
C LYS A 231 13.66 -9.01 10.36
N GLU A 232 14.89 -8.90 10.87
CA GLU A 232 15.85 -10.01 10.86
C GLU A 232 15.36 -11.21 11.67
N GLU A 233 14.77 -11.00 12.85
CA GLU A 233 14.24 -12.09 13.67
C GLU A 233 13.02 -12.75 13.02
N LEU A 234 12.14 -11.97 12.37
CA LEU A 234 11.01 -12.51 11.60
C LEU A 234 11.48 -13.29 10.37
N ALA A 235 12.53 -12.84 9.70
CA ALA A 235 13.16 -13.55 8.56
C ALA A 235 13.81 -14.87 8.99
N LYS A 236 14.26 -14.98 10.24
CA LYS A 236 14.72 -16.24 10.86
C LYS A 236 13.56 -17.20 11.21
N GLY A 237 12.32 -16.83 10.90
CA GLY A 237 11.12 -17.66 11.12
C GLY A 237 10.55 -17.58 12.53
N LYS A 238 10.98 -16.62 13.35
CA LYS A 238 10.36 -16.36 14.66
C LYS A 238 9.09 -15.54 14.51
N SER A 239 8.15 -15.72 15.43
CA SER A 239 7.01 -14.80 15.55
C SER A 239 7.32 -13.65 16.51
N VAL A 240 6.53 -12.58 16.45
CA VAL A 240 6.64 -11.44 17.39
C VAL A 240 6.42 -11.90 18.83
N VAL A 241 5.51 -12.85 19.05
CA VAL A 241 5.27 -13.44 20.37
C VAL A 241 6.52 -14.16 20.91
N GLU A 242 7.25 -14.88 20.07
CA GLU A 242 8.49 -15.56 20.49
C GLU A 242 9.61 -14.58 20.81
N ILE A 243 9.73 -13.51 20.01
CA ILE A 243 10.67 -12.43 20.26
C ILE A 243 10.34 -11.73 21.58
N ALA A 244 9.06 -11.41 21.81
CA ALA A 244 8.59 -10.81 23.06
C ALA A 244 8.87 -11.72 24.28
N ALA A 245 8.54 -13.01 24.18
CA ALA A 245 8.78 -13.98 25.24
C ALA A 245 10.27 -14.08 25.60
N SER A 246 11.17 -14.05 24.61
CA SER A 246 12.63 -14.04 24.85
C SER A 246 13.12 -12.82 25.65
N LYS A 247 12.30 -11.77 25.71
CA LYS A 247 12.58 -10.52 26.42
C LYS A 247 11.72 -10.34 27.67
N ASN A 248 11.06 -11.41 28.14
CA ASN A 248 10.15 -11.42 29.29
C ASN A 248 8.94 -10.47 29.12
N ILE A 249 8.49 -10.28 27.88
CA ILE A 249 7.29 -9.50 27.55
C ILE A 249 6.17 -10.48 27.26
N SER A 250 5.04 -10.31 27.93
CA SER A 250 3.90 -11.21 27.73
C SER A 250 3.21 -10.95 26.39
N LYS A 251 2.55 -11.97 25.85
CA LYS A 251 1.73 -11.86 24.64
C LYS A 251 0.69 -10.73 24.77
N GLN A 252 0.04 -10.62 25.93
CA GLN A 252 -0.98 -9.60 26.15
C GLN A 252 -0.41 -8.18 26.06
N GLN A 253 0.79 -7.95 26.59
CA GLN A 253 1.43 -6.63 26.48
C GLN A 253 1.70 -6.21 25.03
N VAL A 254 2.05 -7.17 24.17
CA VAL A 254 2.22 -6.91 22.73
C VAL A 254 0.87 -6.56 22.09
N ILE A 255 -0.18 -7.33 22.40
CA ILE A 255 -1.53 -7.08 21.90
C ILE A 255 -2.00 -5.68 22.31
N ASP A 256 -1.88 -5.34 23.59
CA ASP A 256 -2.37 -4.09 24.15
C ASP A 256 -1.68 -2.87 23.51
N VAL A 257 -0.36 -2.95 23.29
CA VAL A 257 0.40 -1.84 22.66
C VAL A 257 -0.06 -1.63 21.22
N ILE A 258 -0.10 -2.69 20.41
CA ILE A 258 -0.48 -2.57 19.00
C ILE A 258 -1.95 -2.14 18.88
N ALA A 259 -2.86 -2.79 19.62
CA ALA A 259 -4.27 -2.45 19.62
C ALA A 259 -4.51 -0.98 20.01
N LYS A 260 -3.83 -0.51 21.06
CA LYS A 260 -3.93 0.89 21.49
C LYS A 260 -3.41 1.86 20.43
N THR A 261 -2.28 1.57 19.79
CA THR A 261 -1.77 2.40 18.69
C THR A 261 -2.79 2.53 17.57
N GLN A 262 -3.38 1.42 17.12
CA GLN A 262 -4.36 1.42 16.03
C GLN A 262 -5.64 2.19 16.40
N VAL A 263 -6.11 2.05 17.64
CA VAL A 263 -7.27 2.80 18.14
C VAL A 263 -6.95 4.29 18.28
N ASP A 264 -5.78 4.64 18.80
CA ASP A 264 -5.34 6.03 18.92
C ASP A 264 -5.25 6.70 17.53
N LEU A 265 -4.70 6.00 16.53
CA LEU A 265 -4.63 6.47 15.15
C LEU A 265 -6.02 6.70 14.54
N GLN A 266 -6.95 5.76 14.76
CA GLN A 266 -8.35 5.91 14.34
C GLN A 266 -8.98 7.16 14.96
N ILE A 267 -8.86 7.35 16.27
CA ILE A 267 -9.44 8.51 16.98
C ILE A 267 -8.80 9.82 16.51
N GLN A 268 -7.49 9.84 16.29
CA GLN A 268 -6.80 11.01 15.76
C GLN A 268 -7.32 11.37 14.37
N GLY A 269 -7.44 10.40 13.46
CA GLY A 269 -8.05 10.62 12.16
C GLY A 269 -9.48 11.15 12.25
N GLU A 270 -10.30 10.61 13.17
CA GLU A 270 -11.68 11.05 13.35
C GLU A 270 -11.79 12.50 13.85
N ASN A 271 -10.88 12.90 14.75
CA ASN A 271 -10.83 14.25 15.30
C ASN A 271 -10.33 15.27 14.28
N ASN A 272 -9.41 14.87 13.41
CA ASN A 272 -8.90 15.69 12.33
C ASN A 272 -9.88 15.79 11.15
N GLY A 273 -10.84 14.88 11.06
CA GLY A 273 -11.75 14.75 9.91
C GLY A 273 -11.16 13.93 8.76
N ASP A 274 -10.00 13.29 8.97
CA ASP A 274 -9.28 12.49 7.99
C ASP A 274 -9.96 11.13 7.72
N VAL A 275 -10.73 10.61 8.70
CA VAL A 275 -11.43 9.31 8.61
C VAL A 275 -12.86 9.42 9.16
N PRO A 276 -13.83 8.60 8.70
CA PRO A 276 -15.21 8.68 9.17
C PRO A 276 -15.29 8.43 10.68
N LYS A 277 -16.13 9.21 11.36
CA LYS A 277 -16.43 8.95 12.77
C LYS A 277 -17.02 7.56 12.92
N ASN A 278 -16.49 6.82 13.88
CA ASN A 278 -17.02 5.52 14.22
C ASN A 278 -17.93 5.62 15.46
N ASN A 279 -18.99 4.82 15.48
CA ASN A 279 -19.96 4.83 16.58
C ASN A 279 -19.59 3.86 17.72
N ARG A 280 -18.46 3.16 17.62
CA ARG A 280 -17.97 2.21 18.64
C ARG A 280 -17.14 2.94 19.68
N SER A 281 -17.26 2.52 20.92
CA SER A 281 -16.39 2.99 21.99
C SER A 281 -14.96 2.46 21.82
N ASN A 282 -13.99 3.13 22.45
CA ASN A 282 -12.59 2.69 22.45
C ASN A 282 -12.44 1.24 22.91
N GLU A 283 -13.20 0.82 23.93
CA GLU A 283 -13.20 -0.56 24.43
C GLU A 283 -13.71 -1.56 23.37
N GLN A 284 -14.74 -1.19 22.61
CA GLN A 284 -15.26 -2.01 21.52
C GLN A 284 -14.24 -2.12 20.38
N LEU A 285 -13.50 -1.06 20.08
CA LEU A 285 -12.43 -1.09 19.06
C LEU A 285 -11.26 -1.97 19.50
N LEU A 286 -10.79 -1.81 20.74
CA LEU A 286 -9.71 -2.63 21.32
C LEU A 286 -10.06 -4.12 21.27
N LYS A 287 -11.30 -4.47 21.64
CA LYS A 287 -11.76 -5.87 21.58
C LYS A 287 -11.89 -6.39 20.15
N ALA A 288 -12.32 -5.54 19.23
CA ALA A 288 -12.54 -5.94 17.84
C ALA A 288 -11.23 -6.14 17.07
N ILE A 289 -10.17 -5.39 17.40
CA ILE A 289 -8.87 -5.49 16.72
C ILE A 289 -8.02 -6.66 17.22
N GLU A 290 -8.20 -7.09 18.48
CA GLU A 290 -7.39 -8.13 19.11
C GLU A 290 -7.20 -9.41 18.25
N PRO A 291 -8.23 -10.00 17.61
CA PRO A 291 -8.05 -11.15 16.73
C PRO A 291 -7.14 -10.89 15.52
N LYS A 292 -7.14 -9.66 14.99
CA LYS A 292 -6.27 -9.26 13.87
C LYS A 292 -4.83 -9.09 14.32
N VAL A 293 -4.63 -8.47 15.48
CA VAL A 293 -3.30 -8.36 16.09
C VAL A 293 -2.73 -9.76 16.35
N LEU A 294 -3.53 -10.65 16.94
CA LEU A 294 -3.16 -12.05 17.20
C LEU A 294 -2.66 -12.76 15.94
N GLN A 295 -3.41 -12.66 14.84
CA GLN A 295 -3.03 -13.27 13.56
C GLN A 295 -1.64 -12.81 13.09
N ILE A 296 -1.31 -11.53 13.27
CA ILE A 296 -0.04 -10.95 12.82
C ILE A 296 1.10 -11.33 13.75
N ILE A 297 0.92 -11.21 15.07
CA ILE A 297 2.01 -11.42 16.03
C ILE A 297 2.37 -12.89 16.20
N GLU A 298 1.44 -13.80 15.90
CA GLU A 298 1.67 -15.25 15.91
C GLU A 298 2.18 -15.80 14.58
N TYR A 299 2.11 -14.99 13.50
CA TYR A 299 2.60 -15.41 12.19
C TYR A 299 4.10 -15.73 12.24
N LYS A 300 4.47 -16.80 11.53
CA LYS A 300 5.86 -17.21 11.32
C LYS A 300 6.12 -17.28 9.83
N THR A 301 7.21 -16.66 9.41
CA THR A 301 7.73 -16.86 8.06
C THR A 301 8.12 -18.33 7.92
N GLU A 302 7.62 -19.01 6.89
CA GLU A 302 8.12 -20.34 6.56
C GLU A 302 9.60 -20.21 6.17
N ALA A 303 10.48 -20.88 6.91
CA ALA A 303 11.89 -20.90 6.55
C ALA A 303 12.01 -21.45 5.11
N PRO A 304 12.80 -20.82 4.21
CA PRO A 304 12.92 -21.29 2.84
C PRO A 304 13.32 -22.76 2.86
N SER A 305 12.44 -23.61 2.32
CA SER A 305 12.73 -25.02 2.10
C SER A 305 14.01 -25.08 1.27
N LYS A 306 15.07 -25.67 1.83
CA LYS A 306 16.28 -25.97 1.07
C LYS A 306 15.87 -26.86 -0.10
N LYS A 307 15.74 -26.28 -1.29
CA LYS A 307 15.71 -26.96 -2.58
C LYS A 307 16.95 -26.55 -3.35
#